data_AF-A0A8S3XJA3-F1
#
_entry.id   AF-A0A8S3XJA3-F1
#
_cell.length_a   1.000
_cell.length_b   1.000
_cell.length_c   1.000
_cell.angle_alpha   90.00
_cell.angle_beta   90.00
_cell.angle_gamma   90.00
#
_symmetry.space_group_name_H-M   'P 1'
#
loop_
_entity.id
_entity.type
_entity.pdbx_description
1 polymer ?
#
loop_
_entity_poly.entity_id
_entity_poly.type
_entity_poly.pdbx_seq_one_letter_code
_entity_poly.pdbx_strand_id
1 'polypeptide(L)'
;MVTQVTKSDDLAAPTGCLQYFNEPQGFIESFNYRNISNVVTTKYPSYLNNLNYAICINREKVSCTVTYTNEDQMQIVNYDTDGLPIIPSRQAGVEIFNCPSDWLLISAIRLCDERLNDGSVLQDFYLNAPVTDTGAGPITIWFRSDEGYVGRGFKLQYQQNPCAIY
;
A
#
# COMPACT_ATOMS: atom_id res chain seq x y z
N MET A 1 -2.36 -25.79 -13.36
CA MET A 1 -2.62 -26.52 -12.11
C MET A 1 -2.36 -25.54 -10.98
N VAL A 2 -3.35 -25.23 -10.15
CA VAL A 2 -3.17 -24.37 -8.98
C VAL A 2 -2.94 -25.30 -7.79
N THR A 3 -1.74 -25.27 -7.22
CA THR A 3 -1.40 -26.00 -6.00
C THR A 3 -1.55 -25.07 -4.80
N GLN A 4 -2.32 -25.50 -3.81
CA GLN A 4 -2.43 -24.78 -2.54
C GLN A 4 -1.12 -25.01 -1.75
N VAL A 5 -0.43 -23.93 -1.43
CA VAL A 5 0.81 -23.95 -0.65
C VAL A 5 0.46 -24.23 0.81
N THR A 6 1.10 -25.23 1.41
CA THR A 6 0.95 -25.59 2.82
C THR A 6 1.81 -24.69 3.70
N LYS A 7 1.49 -24.56 4.99
CA LYS A 7 2.22 -23.71 5.95
C LYS A 7 3.72 -24.10 6.10
N SER A 8 4.10 -25.30 5.65
CA SER A 8 5.44 -25.86 5.70
C SER A 8 6.25 -25.73 4.41
N ASP A 9 5.65 -25.22 3.33
CA ASP A 9 6.37 -25.06 2.06
C ASP A 9 7.28 -23.83 2.11
N ASP A 10 8.45 -23.90 1.47
CA ASP A 10 9.41 -22.77 1.37
C ASP A 10 8.82 -21.53 0.68
N LEU A 11 7.69 -21.68 -0.01
CA LEU A 11 6.93 -20.63 -0.68
C LEU A 11 5.76 -20.10 0.17
N ALA A 12 5.56 -20.62 1.38
CA ALA A 12 4.48 -20.20 2.26
C ALA A 12 4.74 -18.77 2.75
N ALA A 13 3.71 -17.92 2.64
CA ALA A 13 3.74 -16.61 3.25
C ALA A 13 3.98 -16.75 4.77
N PRO A 14 4.83 -15.90 5.38
CA PRO A 14 4.97 -15.86 6.83
C PRO A 14 3.61 -15.66 7.50
N THR A 15 3.42 -16.25 8.69
CA THR A 15 2.18 -16.07 9.45
C THR A 15 1.96 -14.58 9.74
N GLY A 16 0.80 -14.04 9.36
CA GLY A 16 0.46 -12.62 9.52
C GLY A 16 0.54 -11.80 8.23
N CYS A 17 1.16 -12.33 7.17
CA CYS A 17 1.23 -11.69 5.86
C CYS A 17 0.07 -12.16 4.98
N LEU A 18 -0.93 -11.31 4.76
CA LEU A 18 -2.08 -11.66 3.91
C LEU A 18 -1.75 -11.53 2.41
N GLN A 19 -0.69 -10.78 2.09
CA GLN A 19 -0.04 -10.78 0.79
C GLN A 19 1.46 -10.97 1.00
N TYR A 20 2.10 -11.76 0.14
CA TYR A 20 3.53 -12.05 0.21
C TYR A 20 4.15 -12.05 -1.18
N PHE A 21 5.29 -11.36 -1.31
CA PHE A 21 6.01 -11.23 -2.57
C PHE A 21 7.47 -11.63 -2.38
N ASN A 22 7.99 -12.44 -3.31
CA ASN A 22 9.38 -12.93 -3.25
C ASN A 22 10.33 -12.21 -4.20
N GLU A 23 9.80 -11.44 -5.15
CA GLU A 23 10.59 -10.77 -6.17
C GLU A 23 11.20 -9.46 -5.65
N PRO A 24 12.34 -9.01 -6.20
CA PRO A 24 12.95 -7.73 -5.83
C PRO A 24 12.12 -6.52 -6.25
N GLN A 25 11.20 -6.70 -7.18
CA GLN A 25 10.30 -5.66 -7.68
C GLN A 25 8.96 -6.27 -8.09
N GLY A 26 7.90 -5.46 -8.02
CA GLY A 26 6.57 -5.91 -8.41
C GLY A 26 5.49 -4.90 -8.07
N PHE A 27 4.24 -5.34 -8.08
CA PHE A 27 3.09 -4.49 -7.77
C PHE A 27 2.35 -5.02 -6.54
N ILE A 28 2.07 -4.14 -5.60
CA ILE A 28 1.18 -4.38 -4.46
C ILE A 28 -0.14 -3.66 -4.71
N GLU A 29 -1.25 -4.37 -4.48
CA GLU A 29 -2.60 -3.85 -4.74
C GLU A 29 -3.48 -4.11 -3.51
N SER A 30 -4.35 -3.16 -3.17
CA SER A 30 -5.41 -3.45 -2.20
C SER A 30 -6.30 -4.58 -2.72
N PHE A 31 -6.88 -5.37 -1.82
CA PHE A 31 -7.90 -6.33 -2.24
C PHE A 31 -9.01 -5.60 -3.00
N ASN A 32 -9.50 -6.25 -4.06
CA ASN A 32 -10.60 -5.73 -4.88
C ASN A 32 -10.27 -4.46 -5.71
N TYR A 33 -8.97 -4.15 -5.92
CA TYR A 33 -8.51 -3.04 -6.77
C TYR A 33 -8.78 -3.21 -8.28
N ARG A 34 -8.80 -4.46 -8.78
CA ARG A 34 -8.92 -4.72 -10.23
C ARG A 34 -10.36 -4.60 -10.73
N ASN A 35 -10.51 -3.99 -11.91
CA ASN A 35 -11.78 -3.83 -12.65
C ASN A 35 -12.28 -5.10 -13.34
N ILE A 36 -11.59 -6.23 -13.16
CA ILE A 36 -11.89 -7.48 -13.88
C ILE A 36 -12.69 -8.40 -12.94
N SER A 37 -13.86 -8.84 -13.40
CA SER A 37 -14.63 -9.90 -12.79
C SER A 37 -15.08 -10.88 -13.88
N ASN A 38 -14.91 -12.17 -13.63
CA ASN A 38 -15.40 -13.21 -14.54
C ASN A 38 -16.92 -13.43 -14.39
N VAL A 39 -17.58 -12.73 -13.46
CA VAL A 39 -18.98 -12.95 -13.07
C VAL A 39 -19.85 -11.71 -13.28
N VAL A 40 -19.27 -10.50 -13.19
CA VAL A 40 -20.03 -9.24 -13.27
C VAL A 40 -19.40 -8.34 -14.34
N THR A 41 -20.22 -7.86 -15.27
CA THR A 41 -19.80 -7.07 -16.44
C THR A 41 -19.40 -5.62 -16.11
N THR A 42 -19.82 -5.10 -14.96
CA THR A 42 -19.43 -3.77 -14.46
C THR A 42 -19.09 -3.85 -12.98
N LYS A 43 -17.83 -3.53 -12.64
CA LYS A 43 -17.35 -3.52 -11.27
C LYS A 43 -16.62 -2.23 -11.01
N TYR A 44 -17.04 -1.52 -9.97
CA TYR A 44 -16.30 -0.38 -9.46
C TYR A 44 -15.25 -0.91 -8.47
N PRO A 45 -13.96 -0.65 -8.69
CA PRO A 45 -12.91 -1.08 -7.79
C PRO A 45 -13.06 -0.33 -6.47
N SER A 46 -12.92 -1.06 -5.37
CA SER A 46 -13.01 -0.49 -4.02
C SER A 46 -12.28 -1.40 -3.07
N TYR A 47 -11.46 -0.85 -2.16
CA TYR A 47 -10.95 -1.67 -1.07
C TYR A 47 -12.08 -2.10 -0.13
N LEU A 48 -11.83 -3.12 0.68
CA LEU A 48 -12.80 -3.68 1.61
C LEU A 48 -12.67 -2.99 2.97
N ASN A 49 -13.79 -2.81 3.65
CA ASN A 49 -13.86 -2.34 5.04
C ASN A 49 -13.38 -3.40 6.03
N ASN A 50 -13.05 -2.94 7.25
CA ASN A 50 -12.67 -3.74 8.40
C ASN A 50 -11.46 -4.65 8.15
N LEU A 51 -10.51 -4.16 7.35
CA LEU A 51 -9.26 -4.86 7.09
C LEU A 51 -8.14 -4.32 7.98
N ASN A 52 -7.29 -5.21 8.46
CA ASN A 52 -6.04 -4.88 9.11
C ASN A 52 -5.05 -6.00 8.77
N TYR A 53 -4.24 -5.79 7.73
CA TYR A 53 -3.33 -6.82 7.25
C TYR A 53 -1.97 -6.26 6.86
N ALA A 54 -0.98 -7.13 6.97
CA ALA A 54 0.37 -6.88 6.48
C ALA A 54 0.54 -7.44 5.06
N ILE A 55 1.25 -6.67 4.25
CA ILE A 55 1.84 -7.06 2.98
C ILE A 55 3.34 -7.21 3.24
N CYS A 56 3.86 -8.38 2.96
CA CYS A 56 5.26 -8.71 3.24
C CYS A 56 6.02 -8.92 1.94
N ILE A 57 7.26 -8.44 1.90
CA ILE A 57 8.15 -8.62 0.75
C ILE A 57 9.43 -9.28 1.25
N ASN A 58 9.83 -10.36 0.60
CA ASN A 58 11.09 -11.03 0.90
C ASN A 58 12.25 -10.09 0.55
N ARG A 59 13.09 -9.79 1.54
CA ARG A 59 14.22 -8.88 1.33
C ARG A 59 15.38 -9.58 0.64
N GLU A 60 15.87 -9.00 -0.44
CA GLU A 60 17.09 -9.43 -1.10
C GLU A 60 18.32 -9.15 -0.23
N LYS A 61 19.32 -10.04 -0.26
CA LYS A 61 20.53 -9.93 0.57
C LYS A 61 21.28 -8.61 0.38
N VAL A 62 21.18 -8.02 -0.81
CA VAL A 62 21.87 -6.78 -1.20
C VAL A 62 20.98 -5.54 -1.06
N SER A 63 19.71 -5.68 -0.66
CA SER A 63 18.77 -4.57 -0.59
C SER A 63 18.99 -3.71 0.66
N CYS A 64 19.27 -2.43 0.45
CA CYS A 64 19.35 -1.43 1.52
C CYS A 64 18.07 -0.63 1.69
N THR A 65 17.36 -0.34 0.59
CA THR A 65 16.11 0.45 0.63
C THR A 65 15.04 -0.15 -0.26
N VAL A 66 13.80 0.26 -0.05
CA VAL A 66 12.68 -0.07 -0.92
C VAL A 66 11.97 1.21 -1.32
N THR A 67 11.84 1.45 -2.61
CA THR A 67 11.12 2.60 -3.14
C THR A 67 9.74 2.16 -3.64
N TYR A 68 8.72 2.93 -3.27
CA TYR A 68 7.33 2.72 -3.68
C TYR A 68 6.89 3.87 -4.59
N THR A 69 6.30 3.55 -5.72
CA THR A 69 5.72 4.52 -6.66
C THR A 69 4.26 4.20 -6.88
N ASN A 70 3.43 5.24 -6.98
CA ASN A 70 2.03 5.06 -7.34
C ASN A 70 1.90 4.87 -8.86
N GLU A 71 1.26 3.79 -9.26
CA GLU A 71 1.20 3.36 -10.67
C GLU A 71 -0.14 3.68 -11.33
N ASP A 72 -1.18 3.89 -10.54
CA ASP A 72 -2.54 4.12 -11.02
C ASP A 72 -3.31 4.98 -10.01
N GLN A 73 -4.61 5.17 -10.19
CA GLN A 73 -5.44 5.95 -9.30
C GLN A 73 -5.45 5.37 -7.88
N MET A 74 -4.81 6.08 -6.96
CA MET A 74 -4.90 5.83 -5.53
C MET A 74 -6.12 6.57 -4.95
N GLN A 75 -6.78 5.98 -3.97
CA GLN A 75 -7.84 6.62 -3.19
C GLN A 75 -8.05 5.82 -1.90
N ILE A 76 -7.52 6.32 -0.78
CA ILE A 76 -7.73 5.79 0.58
C ILE A 76 -8.40 6.90 1.39
N VAL A 77 -9.70 6.84 1.60
CA VAL A 77 -10.46 8.01 2.03
C VAL A 77 -10.54 8.11 3.55
N ASN A 78 -10.48 9.34 4.07
CA ASN A 78 -10.77 9.63 5.47
C ASN A 78 -11.77 10.78 5.56
N TYR A 79 -12.79 10.60 6.38
CA TYR A 79 -13.85 11.57 6.61
C TYR A 79 -13.92 11.95 8.08
N ASP A 80 -14.28 13.19 8.37
CA ASP A 80 -14.54 13.66 9.73
C ASP A 80 -15.92 13.21 10.24
N THR A 81 -16.28 13.62 11.45
CA THR A 81 -17.57 13.28 12.07
C THR A 81 -18.78 13.88 11.37
N ASP A 82 -18.58 14.92 10.55
CA ASP A 82 -19.63 15.56 9.77
C ASP A 82 -19.74 14.96 8.35
N GLY A 83 -18.92 13.94 8.05
CA GLY A 83 -18.91 13.27 6.75
C GLY A 83 -18.22 14.08 5.65
N LEU A 84 -17.33 15.02 6.02
CA LEU A 84 -16.53 15.79 5.09
C LEU A 84 -15.13 15.17 4.92
N PRO A 85 -14.54 15.20 3.70
CA PRO A 85 -13.17 14.73 3.50
C PRO A 85 -12.20 15.51 4.39
N ILE A 86 -11.35 14.81 5.13
CA ILE A 86 -10.30 15.44 5.97
C ILE A 86 -9.28 16.16 5.10
N ILE A 87 -8.97 15.58 3.94
CA ILE A 87 -7.97 16.06 3.00
C ILE A 87 -8.68 16.57 1.74
N PRO A 88 -8.26 17.72 1.17
CA PRO A 88 -8.80 18.19 -0.09
C PRO A 88 -8.54 17.21 -1.23
N SER A 89 -9.50 17.11 -2.16
CA SER A 89 -9.38 16.25 -3.33
C SER A 89 -8.05 16.44 -4.07
N ARG A 90 -7.52 15.34 -4.63
CA ARG A 90 -6.29 15.27 -5.44
C ARG A 90 -4.98 15.51 -4.67
N GLN A 91 -5.01 15.50 -3.34
CA GLN A 91 -3.81 15.61 -2.52
C GLN A 91 -3.38 14.24 -1.94
N ALA A 92 -2.19 14.20 -1.36
CA ALA A 92 -1.75 13.13 -0.48
C ALA A 92 -2.13 13.46 0.96
N GLY A 93 -2.66 12.47 1.67
CA GLY A 93 -2.69 12.48 3.13
C GLY A 93 -1.42 11.87 3.69
N VAL A 94 -0.81 12.57 4.65
CA VAL A 94 0.37 12.09 5.39
C VAL A 94 0.07 12.18 6.87
N GLU A 95 0.67 11.33 7.70
CA GLU A 95 0.56 11.32 9.16
C GLU A 95 -0.83 11.00 9.73
N ILE A 96 -0.92 10.99 11.07
CA ILE A 96 -2.07 10.49 11.81
C ILE A 96 -3.30 11.41 11.72
N PHE A 97 -3.10 12.71 11.56
CA PHE A 97 -4.21 13.67 11.51
C PHE A 97 -4.93 13.66 10.17
N ASN A 98 -4.19 13.48 9.06
CA ASN A 98 -4.80 13.33 7.75
C ASN A 98 -5.36 11.91 7.55
N CYS A 99 -4.71 10.90 8.13
CA CYS A 99 -5.06 9.48 7.96
C CYS A 99 -5.40 8.78 9.29
N PRO A 100 -6.48 9.20 10.00
CA PRO A 100 -6.83 8.64 11.31
C PRO A 100 -7.45 7.25 11.24
N SER A 101 -8.26 6.99 10.22
CA SER A 101 -9.06 5.76 10.07
C SER A 101 -8.39 4.79 9.10
N ASP A 102 -8.29 5.21 7.85
CA ASP A 102 -7.86 4.38 6.73
C ASP A 102 -6.48 4.84 6.28
N TRP A 103 -5.54 3.90 6.21
CA TRP A 103 -4.17 4.25 5.90
C TRP A 103 -3.37 3.07 5.38
N LEU A 104 -2.37 3.43 4.58
CA LEU A 104 -1.24 2.59 4.23
C LEU A 104 -0.03 3.04 5.05
N LEU A 105 0.61 2.14 5.77
CA LEU A 105 1.83 2.42 6.54
C LEU A 105 3.06 1.97 5.75
N ILE A 106 3.87 2.93 5.34
CA ILE A 106 5.15 2.73 4.66
C ILE A 106 6.19 3.57 5.39
N SER A 107 7.38 3.01 5.68
CA SER A 107 8.45 3.73 6.37
C SER A 107 8.00 4.38 7.70
N ALA A 108 7.13 3.67 8.44
CA ALA A 108 6.47 4.14 9.66
C ALA A 108 5.61 5.42 9.52
N ILE A 109 5.26 5.82 8.30
CA ILE A 109 4.41 6.97 8.00
C ILE A 109 3.08 6.46 7.47
N ARG A 110 1.98 6.99 8.01
CA ARG A 110 0.63 6.75 7.48
C ARG A 110 0.42 7.62 6.26
N LEU A 111 -0.04 7.00 5.17
CA LEU A 111 -0.33 7.62 3.90
C LEU A 111 -1.75 7.26 3.48
N CYS A 112 -2.45 8.23 2.91
CA CYS A 112 -3.82 8.05 2.43
C CYS A 112 -4.15 9.05 1.31
N ASP A 113 -5.41 9.05 0.90
CA ASP A 113 -6.00 9.89 -0.15
C ASP A 113 -5.54 9.55 -1.57
N GLU A 114 -5.49 10.53 -2.46
CA GLU A 114 -5.41 10.36 -3.91
C GLU A 114 -3.99 10.36 -4.49
N ARG A 115 -2.98 10.64 -3.65
CA ARG A 115 -1.57 10.67 -4.05
C ARG A 115 -0.71 9.91 -3.06
N LEU A 116 0.30 9.20 -3.58
CA LEU A 116 1.40 8.71 -2.76
C LEU A 116 2.45 9.81 -2.69
N ASN A 117 2.62 10.44 -1.54
CA ASN A 117 3.68 11.42 -1.28
C ASN A 117 3.82 11.58 0.24
N ASP A 118 5.01 11.38 0.79
CA ASP A 118 5.31 11.56 2.23
C ASP A 118 5.97 12.90 2.56
N GLY A 119 6.17 13.77 1.56
CA GLY A 119 6.82 15.07 1.67
C GLY A 119 8.35 15.01 1.71
N SER A 120 8.97 13.83 1.68
CA SER A 120 10.43 13.67 1.81
C SER A 120 11.19 14.09 0.55
N VAL A 121 10.62 13.80 -0.62
CA VAL A 121 11.20 14.14 -1.94
C VAL A 121 10.63 15.45 -2.48
N LEU A 122 9.33 15.70 -2.27
CA LEU A 122 8.61 16.85 -2.81
C LEU A 122 7.48 17.28 -1.87
N GLN A 123 7.49 18.53 -1.43
CA GLN A 123 6.46 19.08 -0.51
C GLN A 123 5.17 19.55 -1.21
N ASP A 124 5.05 19.34 -2.52
CA ASP A 124 3.79 19.57 -3.26
C ASP A 124 2.92 18.30 -3.21
N PHE A 125 1.97 18.27 -2.28
CA PHE A 125 1.11 17.11 -2.05
C PHE A 125 0.05 16.89 -3.14
N TYR A 126 -0.12 17.79 -4.12
CA TYR A 126 -0.97 17.53 -5.29
C TYR A 126 -0.33 16.56 -6.30
N LEU A 127 0.96 16.30 -6.13
CA LEU A 127 1.77 15.45 -6.99
C LEU A 127 2.15 14.16 -6.26
N ASN A 128 2.18 13.04 -7.00
CA ASN A 128 2.79 11.81 -6.50
C ASN A 128 4.31 12.03 -6.37
N ALA A 129 4.90 11.46 -5.33
CA ALA A 129 6.34 11.38 -5.15
C ALA A 129 6.70 9.97 -4.64
N PRO A 130 7.89 9.44 -5.00
CA PRO A 130 8.32 8.15 -4.50
C PRO A 130 8.52 8.20 -2.99
N VAL A 131 8.03 7.17 -2.29
CA VAL A 131 8.27 6.98 -0.85
C VAL A 131 9.34 5.92 -0.69
N THR A 132 10.37 6.18 0.10
CA THR A 132 11.50 5.25 0.27
C THR A 132 11.61 4.80 1.73
N ASP A 133 11.51 3.50 1.94
CA ASP A 133 11.76 2.84 3.22
C ASP A 133 13.22 2.43 3.32
N THR A 134 13.87 2.83 4.41
CA THR A 134 15.30 2.57 4.71
C THR A 134 15.47 1.59 5.87
N GLY A 135 14.39 1.01 6.40
CA GLY A 135 14.45 0.05 7.47
C GLY A 135 15.28 -1.17 7.08
N ALA A 136 16.14 -1.64 8.00
CA ALA A 136 16.96 -2.84 7.80
C ALA A 136 16.20 -4.16 8.07
N GLY A 137 15.00 -4.07 8.65
CA GLY A 137 14.17 -5.23 9.00
C GLY A 137 13.43 -5.85 7.82
N PRO A 138 12.55 -6.83 8.09
CA PRO A 138 11.61 -7.35 7.10
C PRO A 138 10.86 -6.20 6.42
N ILE A 139 10.67 -6.30 5.10
CA ILE A 139 9.90 -5.30 4.35
C ILE A 139 8.43 -5.59 4.61
N THR A 140 7.76 -4.71 5.33
CA THR A 140 6.35 -4.89 5.70
C THR A 140 5.58 -3.60 5.54
N ILE A 141 4.54 -3.64 4.71
CA ILE A 141 3.58 -2.57 4.50
C ILE A 141 2.29 -2.97 5.20
N TRP A 142 1.64 -2.04 5.88
CA TRP A 142 0.39 -2.34 6.60
C TRP A 142 -0.74 -1.55 5.99
N PHE A 143 -1.85 -2.22 5.70
CA PHE A 143 -3.07 -1.54 5.31
C PHE A 143 -4.14 -1.75 6.35
N ARG A 144 -4.76 -0.64 6.77
CA ARG A 144 -5.90 -0.64 7.67
C ARG A 144 -7.06 0.12 7.01
N SER A 145 -8.25 -0.46 7.12
CA SER A 145 -9.52 0.21 6.86
C SER A 145 -10.49 0.02 8.03
N ASP A 146 -11.29 1.04 8.31
CA ASP A 146 -12.37 0.99 9.29
C ASP A 146 -13.68 0.44 8.66
N GLU A 147 -14.82 0.67 9.32
CA GLU A 147 -16.13 0.23 8.83
C GLU A 147 -16.83 1.23 7.89
N GLY A 148 -16.21 2.39 7.67
CA GLY A 148 -16.80 3.57 7.06
C GLY A 148 -16.71 3.61 5.54
N TYR A 149 -16.33 4.78 5.02
CA TYR A 149 -16.29 5.03 3.59
C TYR A 149 -15.09 4.37 2.94
N VAL A 150 -15.30 3.87 1.72
CA VAL A 150 -14.26 3.24 0.91
C VAL A 150 -14.00 4.04 -0.36
N GLY A 151 -12.72 4.08 -0.75
CA GLY A 151 -12.28 4.53 -2.06
C GLY A 151 -11.84 3.37 -2.94
N ARG A 152 -11.27 3.70 -4.10
CA ARG A 152 -10.70 2.73 -5.04
C ARG A 152 -9.63 1.82 -4.43
N GLY A 153 -8.80 2.35 -3.55
CA GLY A 153 -7.66 1.65 -2.94
C GLY A 153 -6.34 2.09 -3.52
N PHE A 154 -5.36 1.19 -3.62
CA PHE A 154 -4.02 1.52 -4.09
C PHE A 154 -3.46 0.44 -5.01
N LYS A 155 -2.60 0.88 -5.92
CA LYS A 155 -1.68 0.04 -6.68
C LYS A 155 -0.32 0.71 -6.72
N LEU A 156 0.63 0.13 -5.99
CA LEU A 156 1.98 0.65 -5.92
C LEU A 156 2.94 -0.32 -6.61
N GLN A 157 3.89 0.20 -7.37
CA GLN A 157 5.09 -0.55 -7.71
C GLN A 157 6.06 -0.43 -6.52
N TYR A 158 6.69 -1.54 -6.14
CA TYR A 158 7.82 -1.53 -5.24
C TYR A 158 9.09 -1.95 -5.97
N GLN A 159 10.22 -1.38 -5.56
CA GLN A 159 11.55 -1.72 -6.04
C GLN A 159 12.51 -1.78 -4.86
N GLN A 160 13.11 -2.94 -4.64
CA GLN A 160 14.24 -3.07 -3.74
C GLN A 160 15.49 -2.52 -4.41
N ASN A 161 16.18 -1.58 -3.75
CA ASN A 161 17.40 -0.97 -4.26
C ASN A 161 18.63 -1.58 -3.58
N PRO A 162 19.68 -1.91 -4.34
CA PRO A 162 20.93 -2.38 -3.77
C PRO A 162 21.58 -1.29 -2.91
N CYS A 163 22.38 -1.69 -1.94
CA CYS A 163 23.23 -0.77 -1.19
C CYS A 163 24.18 -0.02 -2.14
N ALA A 164 24.26 1.31 -2.00
CA ALA A 164 25.25 2.10 -2.70
C ALA A 164 26.65 1.67 -2.25
N ILE A 165 27.50 1.27 -3.19
CA ILE A 165 28.92 1.01 -2.94
C ILE A 165 29.63 2.36 -3.09
N TYR A 166 30.09 2.92 -1.97
CA TYR A 166 30.98 4.08 -1.98
C TYR A 166 32.43 3.62 -1.88
#